data_AF-A0A9P8BKI9-F1
#
_entry.id   AF-A0A9P8BKI9-F1
#
_cell.length_a   1.000
_cell.length_b   1.000
_cell.length_c   1.000
_cell.angle_alpha   90.00
_cell.angle_beta   90.00
_cell.angle_gamma   90.00
#
_symmetry.space_group_name_H-M   'P 1'
#
loop_
_entity.id
_entity.type
_entity.pdbx_description
1 polymer ?
#
loop_
_entity_poly.entity_id
_entity_poly.type
_entity_poly.pdbx_seq_one_letter_code
_entity_poly.pdbx_strand_id
1 'polypeptide(L)'
;MSSKLLQTSCRSKVLTTPRRIAATQPIVSQSRQLSTETPSSTTPTNHLHAPPEKGAQGPSKLPWPEYFRVRKSKRTWEMATTIPMSILGLGAGGGYFGGLEATGPIFTFDPIIVYGAATAGCMGLGWLLGPFIGGGLWRLSHRKALASIEERDVEFYHHLVKNRADATKQSVQNPVPDYYGEKIGSLTDYRRWLRDQGKFNRKTSHIEK
;
A
#
# COMPACT_ATOMS: atom_id res chain seq x y z
N MET A 1 -55.76 43.44 -6.74
CA MET A 1 -54.58 43.37 -7.63
C MET A 1 -53.40 42.80 -6.84
N SER A 2 -52.76 41.78 -7.41
CA SER A 2 -51.49 41.13 -7.01
C SER A 2 -51.46 40.19 -5.79
N SER A 3 -51.62 38.91 -6.14
CA SER A 3 -51.22 37.68 -5.47
C SER A 3 -49.68 37.50 -5.45
N LYS A 4 -49.09 37.04 -4.33
CA LYS A 4 -47.88 36.19 -4.23
C LYS A 4 -47.94 35.42 -2.91
N LEU A 5 -48.34 34.15 -2.89
CA LEU A 5 -47.56 32.91 -3.11
C LEU A 5 -46.49 32.62 -2.06
N LEU A 6 -46.66 31.43 -1.47
CA LEU A 6 -45.80 30.68 -0.56
C LEU A 6 -44.35 30.52 -1.06
N GLN A 7 -43.41 30.50 -0.11
CA GLN A 7 -42.18 29.71 -0.15
C GLN A 7 -41.61 29.63 1.29
N THR A 8 -41.87 28.56 2.04
CA THR A 8 -41.00 27.38 2.23
C THR A 8 -39.51 27.69 2.39
N SER A 9 -38.96 27.47 3.58
CA SER A 9 -37.71 26.70 3.73
C SER A 9 -37.49 26.31 5.20
N CYS A 10 -37.70 25.02 5.47
CA CYS A 10 -37.54 24.38 6.77
C CYS A 10 -36.06 24.33 7.16
N ARG A 11 -35.73 24.92 8.31
CA ARG A 11 -34.39 24.92 8.88
C ARG A 11 -34.18 23.65 9.72
N SER A 12 -33.76 22.56 9.07
CA SER A 12 -33.39 21.32 9.77
C SER A 12 -32.03 21.46 10.45
N LYS A 13 -32.03 21.50 11.78
CA LYS A 13 -30.83 21.35 12.61
C LYS A 13 -30.49 19.87 12.70
N VAL A 14 -29.45 19.41 12.00
CA VAL A 14 -28.93 18.04 12.17
C VAL A 14 -27.98 18.03 13.36
N LEU A 15 -28.50 17.51 14.48
CA LEU A 15 -27.76 17.24 15.70
C LEU A 15 -26.82 16.06 15.45
N THR A 16 -25.52 16.30 15.58
CA THR A 16 -24.48 15.28 15.52
C THR A 16 -24.50 14.47 16.82
N THR A 17 -24.85 13.19 16.75
CA THR A 17 -24.71 12.24 17.87
C THR A 17 -23.56 11.27 17.59
N PRO A 18 -22.58 11.12 18.49
CA PRO A 18 -21.54 10.10 18.35
C PRO A 18 -22.10 8.72 18.71
N ARG A 19 -22.09 7.79 17.74
CA ARG A 19 -22.45 6.38 17.97
C ARG A 19 -21.27 5.62 18.59
N ARG A 20 -21.38 5.40 19.90
CA ARG A 20 -20.52 4.56 20.73
C ARG A 20 -20.58 3.10 20.26
N ILE A 21 -19.43 2.51 19.91
CA ILE A 21 -19.28 1.08 19.67
C ILE A 21 -18.90 0.44 21.01
N ALA A 22 -19.83 -0.34 21.59
CA ALA A 22 -19.53 -1.26 22.68
C ALA A 22 -20.45 -2.47 22.55
N ALA A 23 -19.90 -3.58 22.05
CA ALA A 23 -20.54 -4.88 22.07
C ALA A 23 -19.50 -5.89 22.58
N THR A 24 -19.41 -5.98 23.90
CA THR A 24 -18.69 -7.03 24.63
C THR A 24 -19.61 -8.26 24.68
N GLN A 25 -19.21 -9.35 24.05
CA GLN A 25 -19.87 -10.65 24.23
C GLN A 25 -19.20 -11.39 25.41
N PRO A 26 -19.96 -11.95 26.37
CA PRO A 26 -19.38 -12.75 27.44
C PRO A 26 -19.08 -14.17 26.93
N ILE A 27 -17.80 -14.59 27.01
CA ILE A 27 -17.42 -15.98 26.86
C ILE A 27 -17.64 -16.69 28.20
N VAL A 28 -18.54 -17.68 28.15
CA VAL A 28 -18.85 -18.61 29.23
C VAL A 28 -17.60 -19.42 29.61
N SER A 29 -17.24 -19.33 30.89
CA SER A 29 -16.25 -20.17 31.55
C SER A 29 -16.89 -21.51 31.92
N GLN A 30 -16.39 -22.62 31.35
CA GLN A 30 -16.64 -23.96 31.90
C GLN A 30 -15.33 -24.52 32.43
N SER A 31 -15.26 -24.56 33.76
CA SER A 31 -14.27 -25.27 34.55
C SER A 31 -14.52 -26.77 34.45
N ARG A 32 -13.51 -27.54 34.07
CA ARG A 32 -13.44 -28.97 34.36
C ARG A 32 -12.06 -29.25 34.96
N GLN A 33 -12.06 -29.50 36.27
CA GLN A 33 -10.89 -30.00 36.98
C GLN A 33 -10.92 -31.53 36.96
N LEU A 34 -9.77 -32.14 36.66
CA LEU A 34 -9.42 -33.43 37.23
C LEU A 34 -7.90 -33.50 37.33
N SER A 35 -7.43 -33.63 38.57
CA SER A 35 -6.04 -33.72 38.97
C SER A 35 -5.46 -35.10 38.64
N THR A 36 -4.19 -35.13 38.25
CA THR A 36 -3.29 -36.24 38.56
C THR A 36 -1.89 -35.66 38.71
N GLU A 37 -1.40 -35.65 39.94
CA GLU A 37 -0.03 -35.31 40.28
C GLU A 37 0.92 -36.45 39.88
N THR A 38 2.16 -36.13 39.49
CA THR A 38 3.48 -36.42 40.15
C THR A 38 4.62 -36.25 39.08
N PRO A 39 5.93 -36.24 39.40
CA PRO A 39 6.73 -35.03 39.55
C PRO A 39 7.93 -34.89 38.56
N SER A 40 8.45 -33.66 38.49
CA SER A 40 9.85 -33.23 38.34
C SER A 40 10.84 -34.01 37.45
N SER A 41 11.28 -33.37 36.36
CA SER A 41 12.71 -33.35 36.00
C SER A 41 13.07 -32.09 35.22
N THR A 42 14.08 -31.42 35.75
CA THR A 42 14.65 -30.13 35.37
C THR A 42 15.55 -30.30 34.15
N THR A 43 15.31 -29.53 33.07
CA THR A 43 16.37 -29.16 32.11
C THR A 43 16.00 -27.83 31.45
N PRO A 44 16.76 -26.74 31.66
CA PRO A 44 16.55 -25.52 30.92
C PRO A 44 17.37 -25.62 29.62
N THR A 45 16.75 -25.97 28.50
CA THR A 45 17.36 -25.76 27.19
C THR A 45 16.85 -24.43 26.65
N ASN A 46 17.65 -23.39 26.80
CA ASN A 46 17.50 -22.13 26.08
C ASN A 46 17.60 -22.39 24.57
N HIS A 47 16.47 -22.57 23.88
CA HIS A 47 16.42 -22.44 22.42
C HIS A 47 16.27 -20.96 22.10
N LEU A 48 17.42 -20.28 22.06
CA LEU A 48 17.54 -19.02 21.33
C LEU A 48 17.09 -19.26 19.89
N HIS A 49 16.02 -18.57 19.50
CA HIS A 49 15.88 -17.88 18.22
C HIS A 49 16.69 -18.49 17.06
N ALA A 50 16.22 -19.60 16.51
CA ALA A 50 16.69 -20.07 15.22
C ALA A 50 16.32 -19.02 14.14
N PRO A 51 17.27 -18.52 13.33
CA PRO A 51 16.96 -17.71 12.16
C PRO A 51 16.06 -18.53 11.22
N PRO A 52 15.12 -17.91 10.48
CA PRO A 52 14.28 -18.65 9.55
C PRO A 52 15.15 -19.39 8.53
N GLU A 53 14.96 -20.71 8.46
CA GLU A 53 15.57 -21.58 7.46
C GLU A 53 15.48 -20.93 6.08
N LYS A 54 16.66 -20.72 5.50
CA LYS A 54 16.86 -20.35 4.10
C LYS A 54 16.28 -21.47 3.24
N GLY A 55 15.00 -21.34 2.86
CA GLY A 55 14.36 -22.22 1.90
C GLY A 55 15.13 -22.26 0.58
N ALA A 56 15.73 -23.43 0.32
CA ALA A 56 16.21 -23.97 -0.94
C ALA A 56 17.18 -23.09 -1.77
N GLN A 57 18.48 -23.30 -1.51
CA GLN A 57 19.56 -22.87 -2.39
C GLN A 57 19.65 -23.80 -3.61
N GLY A 58 19.20 -23.29 -4.76
CA GLY A 58 19.79 -23.54 -6.07
C GLY A 58 20.50 -22.26 -6.53
N PRO A 59 21.49 -22.33 -7.43
CA PRO A 59 22.44 -21.24 -7.66
C PRO A 59 21.69 -19.95 -8.04
N SER A 60 22.01 -18.85 -7.33
CA SER A 60 21.54 -17.48 -7.58
C SER A 60 20.03 -17.21 -7.62
N LYS A 61 19.20 -17.98 -6.92
CA LYS A 61 17.74 -17.75 -6.85
C LYS A 61 17.35 -16.92 -5.60
N LEU A 62 16.89 -15.67 -5.79
CA LEU A 62 16.46 -14.75 -4.72
C LEU A 62 15.35 -15.38 -3.83
N PRO A 63 15.48 -15.42 -2.49
CA PRO A 63 14.46 -16.04 -1.64
C PRO A 63 13.13 -15.26 -1.68
N TRP A 64 12.00 -15.95 -1.58
CA TRP A 64 10.65 -15.36 -1.67
C TRP A 64 10.42 -14.12 -0.78
N PRO A 65 10.82 -14.11 0.51
CA PRO A 65 10.67 -12.92 1.35
C PRO A 65 11.41 -11.70 0.79
N GLU A 66 12.61 -11.92 0.24
CA GLU A 66 13.43 -10.84 -0.32
C GLU A 66 12.85 -10.32 -1.64
N TYR A 67 12.36 -11.23 -2.49
CA TYR A 67 11.62 -10.86 -3.70
C TYR A 67 10.43 -9.92 -3.41
N PHE A 68 9.57 -10.28 -2.46
CA PHE A 68 8.41 -9.44 -2.11
C PHE A 68 8.82 -8.09 -1.51
N ARG A 69 9.92 -8.05 -0.74
CA ARG A 69 10.47 -6.78 -0.24
C ARG A 69 10.94 -5.88 -1.37
N VAL A 70 11.67 -6.43 -2.33
CA VAL A 70 12.20 -5.68 -3.48
C VAL A 70 11.05 -5.15 -4.35
N ARG A 71 10.02 -5.96 -4.59
CA ARG A 71 8.81 -5.55 -5.31
C ARG A 71 8.08 -4.40 -4.63
N LYS A 72 7.93 -4.44 -3.30
CA LYS A 72 7.32 -3.35 -2.51
C LYS A 72 8.21 -2.10 -2.50
N SER A 73 9.52 -2.31 -2.44
CA SER A 73 10.53 -1.24 -2.40
C SER A 73 10.38 -0.29 -3.59
N LYS A 74 10.19 -0.81 -4.81
CA LYS A 74 10.04 0.03 -6.03
C LYS A 74 9.05 1.19 -5.85
N ARG A 75 7.81 0.89 -5.43
CA ARG A 75 6.77 1.91 -5.23
C ARG A 75 7.08 2.86 -4.07
N THR A 76 7.74 2.36 -3.02
CA THR A 76 8.17 3.21 -1.91
C THR A 76 9.28 4.18 -2.31
N TRP A 77 10.20 3.78 -3.19
CA TRP A 77 11.25 4.68 -3.70
C TRP A 77 10.64 5.79 -4.57
N GLU A 78 9.73 5.45 -5.48
CA GLU A 78 9.03 6.43 -6.32
C GLU A 78 8.28 7.49 -5.50
N MET A 79 7.65 7.08 -4.39
CA MET A 79 7.00 8.02 -3.47
C MET A 79 8.00 8.78 -2.59
N ALA A 80 9.02 8.10 -2.08
CA ALA A 80 10.01 8.68 -1.17
C ALA A 80 10.87 9.75 -1.83
N THR A 81 11.14 9.66 -3.13
CA THR A 81 11.93 10.68 -3.86
C THR A 81 11.16 11.95 -4.15
N THR A 82 9.82 11.96 -4.08
CA THR A 82 9.03 13.18 -4.30
C THR A 82 9.30 14.25 -3.25
N ILE A 83 9.47 13.85 -1.98
CA ILE A 83 9.71 14.77 -0.86
C ILE A 83 11.05 15.51 -1.02
N PRO A 84 12.22 14.83 -1.13
CA PRO A 84 13.49 15.51 -1.28
C PRO A 84 13.57 16.27 -2.60
N MET A 85 12.95 15.78 -3.68
CA MET A 85 12.94 16.49 -4.97
C MET A 85 12.09 17.76 -4.93
N SER A 86 10.98 17.78 -4.17
CA SER A 86 10.20 18.99 -3.93
C SER A 86 10.98 20.01 -3.09
N ILE A 87 11.66 19.55 -2.04
CA ILE A 87 12.52 20.41 -1.20
C ILE A 87 13.66 20.98 -2.03
N LEU A 88 14.29 20.15 -2.87
CA LEU A 88 15.35 20.58 -3.77
C LEU A 88 14.85 21.58 -4.81
N GLY A 89 13.67 21.34 -5.41
CA GLY A 89 13.03 22.29 -6.33
C GLY A 89 12.68 23.61 -5.66
N LEU A 90 12.17 23.57 -4.43
CA LEU A 90 11.87 24.76 -3.63
C LEU A 90 13.15 25.53 -3.27
N GLY A 91 14.17 24.84 -2.79
CA GLY A 91 15.45 25.44 -2.41
C GLY A 91 16.19 26.03 -3.61
N ALA A 92 16.19 25.33 -4.75
CA ALA A 92 16.76 25.83 -5.99
C ALA A 92 16.00 27.05 -6.52
N GLY A 93 14.66 27.02 -6.51
CA GLY A 93 13.83 28.15 -6.90
C GLY A 93 14.06 29.35 -5.99
N GLY A 94 13.97 29.17 -4.66
CA GLY A 94 14.18 30.24 -3.70
C GLY A 94 15.59 30.82 -3.75
N GLY A 95 16.62 29.99 -3.92
CA GLY A 95 18.00 30.44 -4.08
C GLY A 95 18.23 31.20 -5.38
N TYR A 96 17.62 30.77 -6.49
CA TYR A 96 17.74 31.42 -7.78
C TYR A 96 16.98 32.76 -7.82
N PHE A 97 15.68 32.76 -7.48
CA PHE A 97 14.85 33.96 -7.54
C PHE A 97 15.13 34.96 -6.41
N GLY A 98 15.59 34.48 -5.24
CA GLY A 98 15.96 35.35 -4.13
C GLY A 98 17.23 36.17 -4.39
N GLY A 99 18.08 35.74 -5.33
CA GLY A 99 19.27 36.49 -5.75
C GLY A 99 19.03 37.47 -6.91
N LEU A 100 17.80 37.54 -7.45
CA LEU A 100 17.46 38.45 -8.54
C LEU A 100 16.93 39.77 -7.99
N GLU A 101 17.64 40.85 -8.27
CA GLU A 101 17.19 42.21 -7.95
C GLU A 101 16.04 42.61 -8.89
N ALA A 102 14.88 42.94 -8.32
CA ALA A 102 13.72 43.32 -9.11
C ALA A 102 13.80 44.78 -9.55
N THR A 103 14.10 45.03 -10.83
CA THR A 103 14.25 46.39 -11.38
C THR A 103 12.92 47.07 -11.74
N GLY A 104 11.80 46.34 -11.72
CA GLY A 104 10.48 46.88 -12.03
C GLY A 104 9.36 45.82 -11.94
N PRO A 105 8.09 46.23 -12.08
CA PRO A 105 6.95 45.30 -12.05
C PRO A 105 6.99 44.34 -13.24
N ILE A 106 6.80 43.05 -12.96
CA ILE A 106 6.80 41.98 -13.97
C ILE A 106 5.35 41.60 -14.24
N PHE A 107 4.90 41.67 -15.50
CA PHE A 107 3.50 41.42 -15.87
C PHE A 107 2.48 42.22 -15.04
N THR A 108 2.79 43.48 -14.69
CA THR A 108 1.94 44.35 -13.85
C THR A 108 1.80 43.90 -12.39
N PHE A 109 2.36 42.75 -12.01
CA PHE A 109 2.37 42.23 -10.65
C PHE A 109 3.65 42.63 -9.91
N ASP A 110 3.55 42.65 -8.57
CA ASP A 110 4.71 42.80 -7.69
C ASP A 110 5.70 41.64 -7.93
N PRO A 111 6.99 41.94 -8.18
CA PRO A 111 8.04 40.94 -8.31
C PRO A 111 8.05 39.88 -7.21
N ILE A 112 7.70 40.23 -5.96
CA ILE A 112 7.63 39.28 -4.85
C ILE A 112 6.58 38.17 -5.13
N ILE A 113 5.42 38.53 -5.70
CA ILE A 113 4.37 37.58 -6.03
C ILE A 113 4.81 36.69 -7.19
N VAL A 114 5.42 37.29 -8.22
CA VAL A 114 5.88 36.55 -9.41
C VAL A 114 6.97 35.55 -9.04
N TYR A 115 7.96 35.97 -8.27
CA TYR A 115 9.05 35.11 -7.80
C TYR A 115 8.59 34.07 -6.78
N GLY A 116 7.64 34.42 -5.91
CA GLY A 116 6.99 33.47 -5.01
C GLY A 116 6.24 32.38 -5.79
N ALA A 117 5.47 32.77 -6.81
CA ALA A 117 4.77 31.84 -7.69
C ALA A 117 5.74 30.99 -8.52
N ALA A 118 6.81 31.57 -9.04
CA ALA A 118 7.84 30.85 -9.77
C ALA A 118 8.57 29.83 -8.87
N THR A 119 8.89 30.21 -7.62
CA THR A 119 9.47 29.33 -6.61
C THR A 119 8.54 28.18 -6.26
N ALA A 120 7.24 28.45 -6.08
CA ALA A 120 6.22 27.41 -5.91
C ALA A 120 6.10 26.51 -7.15
N GLY A 121 6.25 27.07 -8.35
CA GLY A 121 6.34 26.33 -9.61
C GLY A 121 7.53 25.36 -9.64
N CYS A 122 8.71 25.81 -9.20
CA CYS A 122 9.90 24.95 -9.07
C CYS A 122 9.69 23.81 -8.07
N MET A 123 9.01 24.06 -6.95
CA MET A 123 8.61 23.01 -6.01
C MET A 123 7.67 21.99 -6.65
N GLY A 124 6.63 22.45 -7.35
CA GLY A 124 5.69 21.60 -8.07
C GLY A 124 6.36 20.76 -9.17
N LEU A 125 7.33 21.34 -9.88
CA LEU A 125 8.13 20.64 -10.86
C LEU A 125 9.00 19.56 -10.22
N GLY A 126 9.65 19.86 -9.09
CA GLY A 126 10.40 18.88 -8.31
C GLY A 126 9.53 17.73 -7.83
N TRP A 127 8.30 18.02 -7.39
CA TRP A 127 7.32 17.00 -7.03
C TRP A 127 6.95 16.10 -8.21
N LEU A 128 6.73 16.67 -9.40
CA LEU A 128 6.37 15.94 -10.62
C LEU A 128 7.50 15.06 -11.16
N LEU A 129 8.75 15.53 -11.10
CA LEU A 129 9.92 14.76 -11.53
C LEU A 129 10.34 13.69 -10.50
N GLY A 130 9.89 13.81 -9.26
CA GLY A 130 10.24 12.91 -8.16
C GLY A 130 10.11 11.41 -8.50
N PRO A 131 8.96 10.92 -9.00
CA PRO A 131 8.78 9.49 -9.27
C PRO A 131 9.66 8.98 -10.42
N PHE A 132 9.91 9.78 -11.45
CA PHE A 132 10.78 9.42 -12.57
C PHE A 132 12.22 9.19 -12.10
N ILE A 133 12.73 10.11 -11.27
CA ILE A 133 14.06 10.00 -10.67
C ILE A 133 14.11 8.83 -9.67
N GLY A 134 13.06 8.62 -8.89
CA GLY A 134 12.97 7.51 -7.92
C GLY A 134 13.03 6.13 -8.56
N GLY A 135 12.29 5.93 -9.66
CA GLY A 135 12.35 4.68 -10.43
C GLY A 135 13.75 4.42 -11.01
N GLY A 136 14.41 5.47 -11.52
CA GLY A 136 15.79 5.39 -12.01
C GLY A 136 16.79 5.02 -10.90
N LEU A 137 16.70 5.68 -9.76
CA LEU A 137 17.59 5.46 -8.61
C LEU A 137 17.43 4.04 -8.04
N TRP A 138 16.19 3.55 -7.97
CA TRP A 138 15.91 2.18 -7.56
C TRP A 138 16.55 1.15 -8.51
N ARG A 139 16.44 1.37 -9.84
CA ARG A 139 17.02 0.49 -10.85
C ARG A 139 18.55 0.48 -10.80
N LEU A 140 19.18 1.62 -10.52
CA LEU A 140 20.63 1.72 -10.32
C LEU A 140 21.08 0.98 -9.06
N SER A 141 20.34 1.12 -7.95
CA SER A 141 20.64 0.45 -6.68
C SER A 141 20.51 -1.07 -6.79
N HIS A 142 19.47 -1.58 -7.45
CA HIS A 142 19.18 -3.02 -7.56
C HIS A 142 19.72 -3.67 -8.84
N ARG A 143 20.53 -2.96 -9.65
CA ARG A 143 20.99 -3.40 -10.98
C ARG A 143 21.54 -4.83 -11.06
N LYS A 144 22.25 -5.27 -10.02
CA LYS A 144 22.86 -6.61 -9.96
C LYS A 144 21.85 -7.72 -9.68
N ALA A 145 20.74 -7.39 -9.01
CA ALA A 145 19.70 -8.34 -8.65
C ALA A 145 18.55 -8.37 -9.68
N LEU A 146 18.52 -7.44 -10.65
CA LEU A 146 17.41 -7.32 -11.60
C LEU A 146 17.13 -8.61 -12.37
N ALA A 147 18.17 -9.29 -12.88
CA ALA A 147 17.99 -10.55 -13.60
C ALA A 147 17.32 -11.62 -12.72
N SER A 148 17.80 -11.80 -11.49
CA SER A 148 17.21 -12.75 -10.54
C SER A 148 15.80 -12.36 -10.07
N ILE A 149 15.50 -11.06 -10.04
CA ILE A 149 14.15 -10.55 -9.73
C ILE A 149 13.19 -10.85 -10.88
N GLU A 150 13.63 -10.64 -12.13
CA GLU A 150 12.83 -10.88 -13.33
C GLU A 150 12.50 -12.36 -13.52
N GLU A 151 13.48 -13.25 -13.34
CA GLU A 151 13.24 -14.70 -13.33
C GLU A 151 12.21 -15.09 -12.26
N ARG A 152 12.29 -14.47 -11.07
CA ARG A 152 11.35 -14.74 -9.99
C ARG A 152 9.98 -14.12 -10.22
N ASP A 153 9.89 -12.97 -10.88
CA ASP A 153 8.65 -12.33 -11.32
C ASP A 153 7.89 -13.24 -12.28
N VAL A 154 8.61 -13.88 -13.22
CA VAL A 154 8.03 -14.86 -14.15
C VAL A 154 7.54 -16.10 -13.40
N GLU A 155 8.35 -16.67 -12.49
CA GLU A 155 7.95 -17.81 -11.67
C GLU A 155 6.71 -17.50 -10.81
N PHE A 156 6.66 -16.30 -10.22
CA PHE A 156 5.51 -15.81 -9.47
C PHE A 156 4.27 -15.65 -10.37
N TYR A 157 4.43 -15.12 -11.57
CA TYR A 157 3.34 -15.00 -12.53
C TYR A 157 2.74 -16.36 -12.91
N HIS A 158 3.58 -17.38 -13.13
CA HIS A 158 3.10 -18.74 -13.36
C HIS A 158 2.30 -19.29 -12.16
N HIS A 159 2.74 -19.02 -10.93
CA HIS A 159 1.97 -19.37 -9.73
C HIS A 159 0.62 -18.65 -9.65
N LEU A 160 0.55 -17.38 -10.05
CA LEU A 160 -0.72 -16.64 -10.08
C LEU A 160 -1.67 -17.21 -11.14
N VAL A 161 -1.20 -17.41 -12.36
CA VAL A 161 -2.00 -17.92 -13.47
C VAL A 161 -2.56 -19.31 -13.17
N LYS A 162 -1.79 -20.16 -12.48
CA LYS A 162 -2.24 -21.50 -12.09
C LYS A 162 -3.35 -21.49 -11.02
N ASN A 163 -3.31 -20.54 -10.10
CA ASN A 163 -4.18 -20.54 -8.91
C ASN A 163 -5.32 -19.52 -8.96
N ARG A 164 -5.37 -18.64 -9.97
CA ARG A 164 -6.44 -17.65 -10.14
C ARG A 164 -7.77 -18.34 -10.46
N ALA A 165 -8.87 -17.77 -9.98
CA ALA A 165 -10.21 -18.15 -10.37
C ALA A 165 -10.57 -17.63 -11.78
N ASP A 166 -11.48 -18.33 -12.46
CA ASP A 166 -11.99 -17.88 -13.76
C ASP A 166 -12.85 -16.62 -13.59
N ALA A 167 -12.48 -15.53 -14.27
CA ALA A 167 -13.23 -14.28 -14.22
C ALA A 167 -14.64 -14.40 -14.82
N THR A 168 -14.85 -15.35 -15.74
CA THR A 168 -16.16 -15.60 -16.39
C THR A 168 -17.22 -16.08 -15.40
N LYS A 169 -16.81 -16.66 -14.27
CA LYS A 169 -17.70 -17.18 -13.23
C LYS A 169 -18.19 -16.11 -12.25
N GLN A 170 -17.99 -14.84 -12.57
CA GLN A 170 -18.40 -13.71 -11.75
C GLN A 170 -19.91 -13.49 -11.80
N SER A 171 -20.51 -13.21 -10.64
CA SER A 171 -21.88 -12.69 -10.55
C SER A 171 -21.92 -11.39 -9.75
N VAL A 172 -23.00 -10.61 -9.89
CA VAL A 172 -23.15 -9.33 -9.18
C VAL A 172 -23.08 -9.53 -7.65
N GLN A 173 -23.57 -10.66 -7.16
CA GLN A 173 -23.59 -11.03 -5.74
C GLN A 173 -22.26 -11.65 -5.26
N ASN A 174 -21.41 -12.13 -6.17
CA ASN A 174 -20.14 -12.76 -5.87
C ASN A 174 -19.04 -12.15 -6.75
N PRO A 175 -18.50 -10.96 -6.38
CA PRO A 175 -17.42 -10.34 -7.12
C PRO A 175 -16.16 -11.22 -7.08
N VAL A 176 -15.41 -11.23 -8.18
CA VAL A 176 -14.16 -11.99 -8.30
C VAL A 176 -13.09 -11.39 -7.38
N PRO A 177 -12.41 -12.19 -6.54
CA PRO A 177 -11.25 -11.73 -5.78
C PRO A 177 -10.15 -11.23 -6.73
N ASP A 178 -9.25 -10.36 -6.25
CA ASP A 178 -8.16 -9.76 -7.04
C ASP A 178 -7.58 -10.70 -8.11
N TYR A 179 -7.96 -10.46 -9.37
CA TYR A 179 -7.64 -11.36 -10.50
C TYR A 179 -6.16 -11.26 -10.91
N TYR A 180 -5.55 -10.09 -10.72
CA TYR A 180 -4.19 -9.79 -11.17
C TYR A 180 -3.15 -9.95 -10.06
N GLY A 181 -3.58 -10.12 -8.81
CA GLY A 181 -2.68 -10.25 -7.67
C GLY A 181 -1.94 -8.93 -7.36
N GLU A 182 -2.54 -7.79 -7.68
CA GLU A 182 -1.96 -6.46 -7.45
C GLU A 182 -1.66 -6.25 -5.95
N LYS A 183 -2.50 -6.80 -5.07
CA LYS A 183 -2.38 -6.59 -3.61
C LYS A 183 -1.41 -7.56 -2.92
N ILE A 184 -0.75 -8.45 -3.67
CA ILE A 184 0.17 -9.44 -3.09
C ILE A 184 1.55 -8.80 -2.89
N GLY A 185 1.75 -8.22 -1.71
CA GLY A 185 3.02 -7.59 -1.31
C GLY A 185 3.86 -8.41 -0.32
N SER A 186 3.36 -9.57 0.12
CA SER A 186 4.02 -10.43 1.11
C SER A 186 3.57 -11.89 0.98
N LEU A 187 4.31 -12.80 1.61
CA LEU A 187 3.94 -14.23 1.69
C LEU A 187 2.61 -14.46 2.41
N THR A 188 2.30 -13.64 3.42
CA THR A 188 1.02 -13.71 4.15
C THR A 188 -0.15 -13.29 3.26
N ASP A 189 0.05 -12.24 2.44
CA ASP A 189 -0.95 -11.79 1.48
C ASP A 189 -1.17 -12.83 0.39
N TYR A 190 -0.11 -13.49 -0.08
CA TYR A 190 -0.22 -14.58 -1.04
C TYR A 190 -1.06 -15.75 -0.49
N ARG A 191 -0.83 -16.18 0.75
CA ARG A 191 -1.64 -17.25 1.38
C ARG A 191 -3.09 -16.82 1.61
N ARG A 192 -3.33 -15.55 1.94
CA ARG A 192 -4.70 -15.01 2.02
C ARG A 192 -5.36 -15.05 0.66
N TRP A 193 -4.68 -14.57 -0.38
CA TRP A 193 -5.15 -14.59 -1.76
C TRP A 193 -5.52 -16.00 -2.21
N LEU A 194 -4.68 -17.02 -1.98
CA LEU A 194 -4.99 -18.42 -2.30
C LEU A 194 -6.27 -18.92 -1.62
N ARG A 195 -6.48 -18.56 -0.35
CA ARG A 195 -7.72 -18.91 0.37
C ARG A 195 -8.93 -18.23 -0.24
N ASP A 196 -8.79 -17.00 -0.69
CA ASP A 196 -9.90 -16.24 -1.28
C ASP A 196 -10.26 -16.76 -2.68
N GLN A 197 -9.26 -17.13 -3.50
CA GLN A 197 -9.47 -17.86 -4.76
C GLN A 197 -10.17 -19.20 -4.52
N GLY A 198 -9.72 -19.98 -3.54
CA GLY A 198 -10.34 -21.26 -3.19
C GLY A 198 -11.79 -21.12 -2.70
N LYS A 199 -12.10 -20.10 -1.89
CA LYS A 199 -13.48 -19.79 -1.47
C LYS A 199 -14.36 -19.44 -2.67
N PHE A 200 -13.85 -18.65 -3.62
CA PHE A 200 -14.59 -18.28 -4.82
C PHE A 200 -14.91 -19.52 -5.67
N ASN A 201 -13.90 -20.36 -5.96
CA ASN A 201 -14.10 -21.57 -6.75
C ASN A 201 -15.11 -22.53 -6.12
N ARG A 202 -15.06 -22.70 -4.79
CA ARG A 202 -16.06 -23.50 -4.05
C ARG A 202 -17.46 -22.91 -4.20
N LYS A 203 -17.62 -21.59 -3.98
CA LYS A 203 -18.91 -20.92 -4.12
C LYS A 203 -19.49 -21.08 -5.53
N THR A 204 -18.68 -20.88 -6.57
CA THR A 204 -19.19 -21.00 -7.94
C THR A 204 -19.54 -22.46 -8.28
N SER A 205 -18.75 -23.43 -7.84
CA SER A 205 -19.06 -24.86 -8.05
C SER A 205 -20.38 -25.31 -7.42
N HIS A 206 -20.86 -24.62 -6.38
CA HIS A 206 -22.16 -24.89 -5.76
C HIS A 206 -23.33 -24.22 -6.49
N ILE A 207 -23.08 -23.17 -7.26
CA ILE A 207 -24.11 -22.43 -8.01
C ILE A 207 -24.40 -23.11 -9.35
N GLU A 208 -23.42 -23.78 -9.94
CA GLU A 208 -23.54 -24.46 -11.25
C GLU A 208 -24.24 -25.83 -11.16
N LYS A 209 -24.43 -26.38 -9.96
CA LYS A 209 -25.18 -27.62 -9.72
C LYS A 209 -26.67 -27.33 -9.49
#